data_AF-A0A2D4M6Y1-F1
#
_entry.id   AF-A0A2D4M6Y1-F1
#
_cell.length_a   1.000
_cell.length_b   1.000
_cell.length_c   1.000
_cell.angle_alpha   90.00
_cell.angle_beta   90.00
_cell.angle_gamma   90.00
#
_symmetry.space_group_name_H-M   'P 1'
#
loop_
_entity.id
_entity.type
_entity.pdbx_description
1 polymer ?
#
loop_
_entity_poly.entity_id
_entity_poly.type
_entity_poly.pdbx_seq_one_letter_code
_entity_poly.pdbx_strand_id
1 'polypeptide(L)'
;YEANSNCSWVLYPAGCDSIELSFRIFDVRDPNDHLEVRDGHSNLLLAQFDGRRRPAVPLLFPTDCLSLSFQSDQFLQAQGFAILYRGLKASSVNLRTFPGDGFRLTPTSSDWLNSTWTYSANDSAIGVGAWVMYTATGTFILAIIIVSYHLRKRTCLFVQK
;
A
#
# COMPACT_ATOMS: atom_id res chain seq x y z
N TYR A 1 12.36 -4.96 7.75
CA TYR A 1 11.66 -6.03 6.99
C TYR A 1 12.11 -7.38 7.52
N GLU A 2 11.31 -8.42 7.31
CA GLU A 2 11.63 -9.78 7.77
C GLU A 2 12.25 -10.61 6.63
N ALA A 3 12.85 -11.74 6.99
CA ALA A 3 13.43 -12.68 6.04
C ALA A 3 12.32 -13.53 5.39
N ASN A 4 12.48 -13.89 4.12
CA ASN A 4 11.49 -14.58 3.28
C ASN A 4 10.16 -13.82 3.15
N SER A 5 10.23 -12.49 3.11
CA SER A 5 9.05 -11.66 2.87
C SER A 5 8.73 -11.65 1.38
N ASN A 6 7.45 -11.74 1.04
CA ASN A 6 6.95 -11.52 -0.31
C ASN A 6 5.68 -10.68 -0.21
N CYS A 7 5.79 -9.42 -0.58
CA CYS A 7 4.78 -8.42 -0.33
C CYS A 7 4.52 -7.58 -1.56
N SER A 8 3.25 -7.33 -1.83
CA SER A 8 2.82 -6.53 -2.98
C SER A 8 1.82 -5.46 -2.57
N TRP A 9 1.91 -4.32 -3.24
CA TRP A 9 1.02 -3.17 -3.04
C TRP A 9 0.65 -2.57 -4.38
N VAL A 10 -0.56 -2.02 -4.48
CA VAL A 10 -1.01 -1.28 -5.65
C VAL A 10 -1.31 0.15 -5.23
N LEU A 11 -0.72 1.11 -5.94
CA LEU A 11 -0.95 2.53 -5.76
C LEU A 11 -1.82 3.03 -6.92
N TYR A 12 -3.02 3.52 -6.61
CA TYR A 12 -3.96 4.05 -7.59
C TYR A 12 -4.62 5.35 -7.10
N PRO A 13 -3.89 6.48 -7.10
CA PRO A 13 -4.45 7.77 -6.69
C PRO A 13 -5.50 8.25 -7.71
N ALA A 14 -6.71 8.57 -7.25
CA ALA A 14 -7.79 8.97 -8.14
C ALA A 14 -7.47 10.28 -8.90
N GLY A 15 -7.69 10.28 -10.22
CA GLY A 15 -7.62 11.48 -11.07
C GLY A 15 -6.22 12.05 -11.29
N CYS A 16 -5.17 11.23 -11.19
CA CYS A 16 -3.80 11.60 -11.52
C CYS A 16 -3.38 11.05 -12.90
N ASP A 17 -2.44 11.73 -13.55
CA ASP A 17 -1.84 11.31 -14.82
C ASP A 17 -0.42 10.74 -14.62
N SER A 18 0.17 11.01 -13.46
CA SER A 18 1.49 10.54 -13.07
C SER A 18 1.57 10.37 -11.57
N ILE A 19 2.41 9.44 -11.12
CA ILE A 19 2.66 9.17 -9.70
C ILE A 19 4.12 9.50 -9.40
N GLU A 20 4.34 10.32 -8.37
CA GLU A 20 5.66 10.56 -7.82
C GLU A 20 5.87 9.71 -6.55
N LEU A 21 7.00 8.99 -6.48
CA LEU A 21 7.45 8.25 -5.30
C LEU A 21 8.65 8.93 -4.65
N SER A 22 8.61 9.13 -3.35
CA SER A 22 9.72 9.66 -2.54
C SER A 22 10.04 8.71 -1.39
N PHE A 23 11.30 8.28 -1.31
CA PHE A 23 11.76 7.41 -0.23
C PHE A 23 12.21 8.24 0.98
N ARG A 24 11.53 8.08 2.12
CA ARG A 24 11.92 8.69 3.40
C ARG A 24 12.97 7.86 4.13
N ILE A 25 12.84 6.55 4.03
CA ILE A 25 13.78 5.56 4.58
C ILE A 25 14.03 4.53 3.49
N PHE A 26 15.29 4.14 3.33
CA PHE A 26 15.68 3.02 2.48
C PHE A 26 16.93 2.34 3.06
N ASP A 27 16.71 1.30 3.88
CA ASP A 27 17.72 0.42 4.47
C ASP A 27 17.39 -1.03 4.06
N VAL A 28 17.53 -1.30 2.77
CA VAL A 28 17.67 -2.65 2.21
C VAL A 28 19.16 -2.91 2.09
N ARG A 29 19.66 -4.02 2.65
CA ARG A 29 21.10 -4.27 2.74
C ARG A 29 21.57 -5.38 1.82
N ASP A 30 20.79 -6.44 1.69
CA ASP A 30 21.13 -7.55 0.83
C ASP A 30 20.86 -7.17 -0.65
N PRO A 31 21.79 -7.42 -1.59
CA PRO A 31 21.50 -7.29 -3.02
C PRO A 31 20.48 -8.31 -3.55
N ASN A 32 20.22 -9.42 -2.84
CA ASN A 32 19.18 -10.39 -3.20
C ASN A 32 17.78 -9.87 -2.83
N ASP A 33 17.69 -9.00 -1.82
CA ASP A 33 16.46 -8.33 -1.45
C ASP A 33 16.19 -7.18 -2.41
N HIS A 34 15.01 -7.19 -3.04
CA HIS A 34 14.68 -6.20 -4.05
C HIS A 34 13.25 -5.67 -3.92
N LEU A 35 13.13 -4.37 -4.18
CA LEU A 35 11.87 -3.67 -4.38
C LEU A 35 11.72 -3.36 -5.87
N GLU A 36 10.73 -3.97 -6.50
CA GLU A 36 10.32 -3.68 -7.88
C GLU A 36 9.17 -2.68 -7.92
N VAL A 37 9.26 -1.75 -8.86
CA VAL A 37 8.21 -0.82 -9.25
C VAL A 37 7.80 -1.16 -10.66
N ARG A 38 6.55 -1.55 -10.84
CA ARG A 38 5.97 -1.93 -12.13
C ARG A 38 4.80 -1.02 -12.47
N ASP A 39 4.56 -0.83 -13.76
CA ASP A 39 3.33 -0.23 -14.23
C ASP A 39 2.15 -1.17 -13.92
N GLY A 40 1.12 -0.65 -13.26
CA GLY A 40 0.02 -1.48 -12.76
C GLY A 40 -0.89 -2.04 -13.85
N HIS A 41 -0.88 -1.46 -15.06
CA HIS A 41 -1.69 -1.91 -16.19
C HIS A 41 -0.95 -2.95 -17.04
N SER A 42 0.29 -2.64 -17.39
CA SER A 42 1.11 -3.43 -18.31
C SER A 42 2.04 -4.42 -17.62
N ASN A 43 2.20 -4.33 -16.29
CA ASN A 43 3.21 -5.07 -15.51
C ASN A 43 4.66 -4.82 -15.94
N LEU A 44 4.91 -3.77 -16.75
CA LEU A 44 6.24 -3.39 -17.20
C LEU A 44 7.11 -2.98 -16.00
N LEU A 45 8.33 -3.51 -15.92
CA LEU A 45 9.30 -3.10 -14.90
C LEU A 45 9.78 -1.67 -15.17
N LEU A 46 9.43 -0.75 -14.29
CA LEU A 46 9.79 0.66 -14.39
C LEU A 46 11.07 0.97 -13.59
N ALA A 47 11.20 0.36 -12.41
CA ALA A 47 12.39 0.49 -11.58
C ALA A 47 12.59 -0.73 -10.68
N GLN A 48 13.83 -0.97 -10.26
CA GLN A 48 14.19 -1.98 -9.28
C GLN A 48 15.26 -1.41 -8.34
N PHE A 49 15.06 -1.57 -7.04
CA PHE A 49 15.96 -1.11 -6.00
C PHE A 49 16.41 -2.28 -5.14
N ASP A 50 17.66 -2.26 -4.72
CA ASP A 50 18.29 -3.25 -3.85
C ASP A 50 19.35 -2.58 -2.97
N GLY A 51 20.11 -3.36 -2.19
CA GLY A 51 21.16 -2.82 -1.32
C GLY A 51 22.27 -2.02 -2.03
N ARG A 52 22.48 -2.23 -3.34
CA ARG A 52 23.47 -1.54 -4.18
C ARG A 52 22.83 -0.41 -4.99
N ARG A 53 21.64 -0.63 -5.52
CA ARG A 53 20.87 0.32 -6.34
C ARG A 53 19.83 1.02 -5.47
N ARG A 54 20.28 2.04 -4.75
CA ARG A 54 19.40 2.85 -3.91
C ARG A 54 18.64 3.88 -4.74
N PRO A 55 17.38 4.20 -4.39
CA PRO A 55 16.63 5.24 -5.07
C PRO A 55 17.30 6.60 -4.85
N ALA A 56 17.61 7.29 -5.94
CA ALA A 56 18.05 8.67 -5.92
C ALA A 56 16.85 9.56 -6.26
N VAL A 57 16.67 10.65 -5.48
CA VAL A 57 15.61 11.67 -5.64
C VAL A 57 14.17 11.13 -5.63
N PRO A 58 13.14 12.00 -5.58
CA PRO A 58 11.79 11.59 -5.93
C PRO A 58 11.73 11.12 -7.38
N LEU A 59 11.05 10.00 -7.62
CA LEU A 59 10.92 9.36 -8.93
C LEU A 59 9.52 9.64 -9.48
N LEU A 60 9.45 10.14 -10.71
CA LEU A 60 8.20 10.42 -11.39
C LEU A 60 7.90 9.33 -12.42
N PHE A 61 6.74 8.71 -12.30
CA PHE A 61 6.26 7.68 -13.22
C PHE A 61 5.03 8.21 -13.99
N PRO A 62 5.04 8.21 -15.33
CA PRO A 62 3.93 8.70 -16.15
C PRO A 62 2.81 7.65 -16.27
N THR A 63 2.26 7.25 -15.13
CA THR A 63 1.16 6.28 -15.00
C THR A 63 0.30 6.65 -13.80
N ASP A 64 -0.98 6.30 -13.86
CA ASP A 64 -1.97 6.47 -12.79
C ASP A 64 -2.06 5.24 -11.88
N CYS A 65 -1.37 4.15 -12.22
CA CYS A 65 -1.35 2.90 -11.45
C CYS A 65 0.09 2.34 -11.33
N LEU A 66 0.56 2.13 -10.10
CA LEU A 66 1.84 1.47 -9.83
C LEU A 66 1.63 0.20 -9.01
N SER A 67 2.34 -0.86 -9.39
CA SER A 67 2.48 -2.09 -8.60
C SER A 67 3.86 -2.13 -7.97
N LEU A 68 3.92 -2.19 -6.64
CA LEU A 68 5.14 -2.36 -5.86
C LEU A 68 5.24 -3.80 -5.40
N SER A 69 6.39 -4.44 -5.59
CA SER A 69 6.66 -5.80 -5.11
C SER A 69 7.99 -5.84 -4.37
N PHE A 70 7.98 -6.28 -3.11
CA PHE A 70 9.18 -6.48 -2.32
C PHE A 70 9.37 -7.95 -1.99
N GLN A 71 10.56 -8.46 -2.30
CA GLN A 71 10.96 -9.82 -1.98
C GLN A 71 12.27 -9.78 -1.20
N SER A 72 12.33 -10.54 -0.10
CA SER A 72 13.56 -10.76 0.66
C SER A 72 13.93 -12.24 0.72
N ASP A 73 15.22 -12.52 0.78
CA ASP A 73 15.74 -13.87 0.97
C ASP A 73 15.74 -14.28 2.46
N GLN A 74 16.34 -15.43 2.78
CA GLN A 74 16.39 -15.95 4.14
C GLN A 74 17.47 -15.30 5.02
N PHE A 75 18.30 -14.43 4.45
CA PHE A 75 19.44 -13.82 5.09
C PHE A 75 19.18 -12.33 5.39
N LEU A 76 20.13 -11.72 6.12
CA LEU A 76 20.25 -10.29 6.42
C LEU A 76 18.96 -9.46 6.45
N GLN A 77 18.44 -9.22 7.65
CA GLN A 77 17.33 -8.30 7.88
C GLN A 77 17.82 -6.89 8.17
N ALA A 78 17.04 -5.89 7.80
CA ALA A 78 17.32 -4.49 8.11
C ALA A 78 16.02 -3.67 8.29
N GLN A 79 16.13 -2.35 8.48
CA GLN A 79 14.96 -1.52 8.79
C GLN A 79 13.91 -1.55 7.66
N GLY A 80 14.35 -1.63 6.41
CA GLY A 80 13.48 -1.64 5.23
C GLY A 80 13.26 -0.25 4.67
N PHE A 81 12.09 -0.01 4.11
CA PHE A 81 11.81 1.23 3.39
C PHE A 81 10.49 1.87 3.82
N ALA A 82 10.43 3.19 3.65
CA ALA A 82 9.23 3.98 3.83
C ALA A 82 9.06 4.89 2.61
N ILE A 83 7.97 4.72 1.88
CA ILE A 83 7.68 5.42 0.63
C ILE A 83 6.52 6.38 0.87
N LEU A 84 6.70 7.63 0.45
CA LEU A 84 5.63 8.58 0.25
C LEU A 84 5.28 8.59 -1.24
N TYR A 85 4.01 8.65 -1.57
CA TYR A 85 3.55 8.76 -2.95
C TYR A 85 2.57 9.91 -3.10
N ARG A 86 2.56 10.55 -4.27
CA ARG A 86 1.55 11.55 -4.64
C ARG A 86 1.15 11.40 -6.10
N GLY A 87 -0.15 11.52 -6.37
CA GLY A 87 -0.66 11.64 -7.73
C GLY A 87 -0.54 13.09 -8.21
N LEU A 88 -0.04 13.27 -9.43
CA LEU A 88 0.06 14.56 -10.11
C LEU A 88 -0.84 14.53 -11.34
N LYS A 89 -1.63 15.59 -11.51
CA LYS A 89 -2.40 15.83 -12.73
C LYS A 89 -1.58 16.71 -13.66
N ALA A 90 -1.56 16.39 -14.94
CA ALA A 90 -1.06 17.28 -15.96
C ALA A 90 -1.86 18.59 -15.87
N SER A 91 -1.21 19.68 -15.45
CA SER A 91 -1.81 20.99 -15.64
C SER A 91 -2.02 21.16 -17.13
N SER A 92 -3.26 21.33 -17.56
CA SER A 92 -3.53 21.89 -18.87
C SER A 92 -2.85 23.26 -18.90
N VAL A 93 -1.68 23.33 -19.55
CA VAL A 93 -1.14 24.63 -19.96
C VAL A 93 -2.21 25.21 -20.86
N ASN A 94 -2.91 26.24 -20.35
CA ASN A 94 -3.89 26.98 -21.12
C ASN A 94 -3.17 27.54 -22.35
N LEU A 95 -3.31 26.89 -23.50
CA LEU A 95 -3.12 27.54 -24.78
C LEU A 95 -4.13 28.68 -24.80
N ARG A 96 -3.64 29.90 -24.55
CA ARG A 96 -4.43 31.13 -24.59
C ARG A 96 -5.10 31.25 -25.95
N THR A 97 -6.36 30.88 -26.01
CA THR A 97 -7.25 31.34 -27.06
C THR A 97 -8.62 31.48 -26.42
N PHE A 98 -9.02 32.71 -26.08
CA PHE A 98 -10.41 33.16 -26.16
C PHE A 98 -10.43 34.70 -26.21
N PRO A 99 -11.16 35.29 -27.17
CA PRO A 99 -12.08 36.35 -26.85
C PRO A 99 -13.51 35.84 -27.06
N GLY A 100 -14.25 35.76 -25.96
CA GLY A 100 -15.70 35.60 -25.97
C GLY A 100 -16.17 34.15 -25.95
N ASP A 101 -16.31 33.57 -24.75
CA ASP A 101 -17.59 32.96 -24.37
C ASP A 101 -17.65 32.82 -22.86
N GLY A 102 -18.73 33.33 -22.28
CA GLY A 102 -18.90 33.47 -20.85
C GLY A 102 -19.22 32.14 -20.19
N PHE A 103 -18.35 31.71 -19.28
CA PHE A 103 -18.70 30.66 -18.32
C PHE A 103 -18.56 31.18 -16.89
N ARG A 104 -19.71 31.27 -16.22
CA ARG A 104 -19.87 31.81 -14.88
C ARG A 104 -19.80 30.64 -13.90
N LEU A 105 -18.68 30.49 -13.19
CA LEU A 105 -18.58 29.58 -12.05
C LEU A 105 -18.45 30.41 -10.77
N THR A 106 -19.47 30.35 -9.93
CA THR A 106 -19.38 30.73 -8.52
C THR A 106 -18.93 29.50 -7.72
N PRO A 107 -18.01 29.63 -6.75
CA PRO A 107 -17.67 28.54 -5.86
C PRO A 107 -18.70 28.49 -4.73
N THR A 108 -19.31 27.33 -4.49
CA THR A 108 -20.01 27.07 -3.24
C THR A 108 -19.26 25.98 -2.49
N SER A 109 -18.60 26.44 -1.43
CA SER A 109 -18.03 25.64 -0.36
C SER A 109 -19.08 24.83 0.39
N SER A 110 -18.56 23.84 1.12
CA SER A 110 -19.19 22.92 2.07
C SER A 110 -19.90 21.73 1.43
N ASP A 111 -19.39 20.53 1.69
CA ASP A 111 -20.05 19.66 2.67
C ASP A 111 -19.12 18.53 3.12
N TRP A 112 -19.04 18.40 4.44
CA TRP A 112 -18.34 17.35 5.15
C TRP A 112 -19.26 16.14 5.21
N LEU A 113 -18.78 14.94 4.85
CA LEU A 113 -19.49 13.71 5.16
C LEU A 113 -18.57 12.72 5.88
N ASN A 114 -18.89 12.57 7.16
CA ASN A 114 -18.45 11.49 8.04
C ASN A 114 -19.01 10.15 7.53
N SER A 115 -18.15 9.15 7.34
CA SER A 115 -18.59 7.76 7.20
C SER A 115 -18.28 6.98 8.48
N THR A 116 -19.30 6.86 9.33
CA THR A 116 -19.34 5.94 10.47
C THR A 116 -19.79 4.57 9.95
N TRP A 117 -19.00 3.53 10.20
CA TRP A 117 -19.39 2.15 9.87
C TRP A 117 -20.25 1.57 11.00
N THR A 118 -21.46 1.11 10.68
CA THR A 118 -22.29 0.28 11.57
C THR A 118 -22.53 -1.07 10.93
N TYR A 119 -22.08 -2.14 11.58
CA TYR A 119 -22.41 -3.51 11.18
C TYR A 119 -23.82 -3.83 11.70
N SER A 120 -24.71 -4.24 10.79
CA SER A 120 -26.00 -4.84 11.12
C SER A 120 -25.87 -6.35 10.94
N ALA A 121 -26.04 -7.10 12.02
CA ALA A 121 -26.22 -8.54 11.94
C ALA A 121 -27.28 -8.93 12.98
N ASN A 122 -28.49 -9.21 12.52
CA ASN A 122 -29.47 -9.99 13.27
C ASN A 122 -30.03 -11.06 12.32
N ASP A 123 -29.67 -12.31 12.59
CA ASP A 123 -30.54 -13.48 12.89
C ASP A 123 -29.71 -14.75 12.60
N SER A 124 -29.74 -15.87 13.32
CA SER A 124 -30.60 -16.39 14.39
C SER A 124 -29.78 -17.36 15.25
N ALA A 125 -30.18 -17.51 16.50
CA ALA A 125 -29.61 -18.47 17.45
C ALA A 125 -29.93 -19.93 17.06
N ILE A 126 -28.90 -20.78 17.03
CA ILE A 126 -29.05 -22.23 17.22
C ILE A 126 -28.03 -22.65 18.26
N GLY A 127 -28.52 -23.08 19.42
CA GLY A 127 -27.72 -23.51 20.55
C GLY A 127 -26.97 -24.80 20.24
N VAL A 128 -25.72 -24.87 20.68
CA VAL A 128 -24.97 -26.12 20.81
C VAL A 128 -24.18 -26.10 22.10
N GLY A 129 -24.37 -27.17 22.87
CA GLY A 129 -24.03 -27.34 24.28
C GLY A 129 -22.60 -26.97 24.66
N ALA A 130 -22.51 -26.13 25.68
CA ALA A 130 -21.29 -25.83 26.41
C ALA A 130 -20.98 -26.94 27.42
N TRP A 131 -20.29 -28.01 27.00
CA TRP A 131 -19.53 -28.90 27.89
C TRP A 131 -18.42 -29.64 27.14
N VAL A 132 -17.29 -28.98 26.86
CA VAL A 132 -15.99 -29.67 26.78
C VAL A 132 -14.93 -28.73 27.38
N MET A 133 -14.65 -28.95 28.65
CA MET A 133 -13.73 -28.19 29.48
C MET A 133 -12.34 -28.82 29.45
N TYR A 134 -11.33 -27.98 29.21
CA TYR A 134 -9.95 -28.06 29.70
C TYR A 134 -9.11 -29.33 29.42
N THR A 135 -8.43 -29.29 28.27
CA THR A 135 -6.97 -29.59 28.12
C THR A 135 -6.37 -28.92 26.86
N ALA A 136 -7.20 -28.37 25.97
CA ALA A 136 -6.78 -27.79 24.69
C ALA A 136 -6.37 -26.30 24.73
N THR A 137 -6.40 -25.61 25.87
CA THR A 137 -6.15 -24.15 25.90
C THR A 137 -4.69 -23.80 25.62
N GLY A 138 -3.73 -24.62 26.05
CA GLY A 138 -2.31 -24.37 25.83
C GLY A 138 -1.88 -24.55 24.37
N THR A 139 -2.34 -25.61 23.71
CA THR A 139 -2.05 -25.86 22.29
C THR A 139 -2.78 -24.87 21.39
N PHE A 140 -4.00 -24.45 21.75
CA PHE A 140 -4.74 -23.44 21.00
C PHE A 140 -4.10 -22.06 21.11
N ILE A 141 -3.63 -21.67 22.29
CA ILE A 141 -2.86 -20.42 22.48
C ILE A 141 -1.55 -20.50 21.70
N LEU A 142 -0.81 -21.60 21.79
CA LEU A 142 0.44 -21.79 21.04
C LEU A 142 0.18 -21.74 19.53
N ALA A 143 -0.87 -22.41 19.05
CA ALA A 143 -1.30 -22.36 17.65
C ALA A 143 -1.70 -20.94 17.23
N ILE A 144 -2.43 -20.19 18.06
CA ILE A 144 -2.76 -18.78 17.80
C ILE A 144 -1.49 -17.93 17.75
N ILE A 145 -0.53 -18.14 18.65
CA ILE A 145 0.75 -17.41 18.65
C ILE A 145 1.55 -17.75 17.39
N ILE A 146 1.65 -19.04 17.03
CA ILE A 146 2.34 -19.51 15.83
C ILE A 146 1.66 -18.97 14.57
N VAL A 147 0.33 -19.06 14.48
CA VAL A 147 -0.45 -18.52 13.36
C VAL A 147 -0.31 -17.01 13.30
N SER A 148 -0.41 -16.31 14.43
CA SER A 148 -0.20 -14.84 14.49
C SER A 148 1.21 -14.45 14.09
N TYR A 149 2.22 -15.23 14.49
CA TYR A 149 3.61 -15.06 14.10
C TYR A 149 3.80 -15.27 12.59
N HIS A 150 3.22 -16.32 12.02
CA HIS A 150 3.25 -16.58 10.58
C HIS A 150 2.45 -15.56 9.78
N LEU A 151 1.33 -15.08 10.30
CA LEU A 151 0.54 -14.00 9.70
C LEU A 151 1.32 -12.69 9.73
N ARG A 152 1.99 -12.35 10.83
CA ARG A 152 2.86 -11.16 10.94
C ARG A 152 4.04 -11.20 9.97
N LYS A 153 4.65 -12.38 9.77
CA LYS A 153 5.71 -12.57 8.77
C LYS A 153 5.23 -12.32 7.33
N ARG A 154 3.93 -12.46 7.07
CA ARG A 154 3.34 -12.30 5.74
C ARG A 154 2.71 -10.93 5.52
N THR A 155 2.43 -10.16 6.57
CA THR A 155 1.78 -8.86 6.46
C THR A 155 2.81 -7.74 6.45
N CYS A 156 3.29 -7.36 5.27
CA CYS A 156 3.96 -6.08 5.15
C CYS A 156 2.93 -4.95 5.21
N LEU A 157 2.94 -4.24 6.34
CA LEU A 157 1.94 -3.23 6.64
C LEU A 157 2.26 -1.93 5.89
N PHE A 158 1.37 -1.54 4.97
CA PHE A 158 1.45 -0.23 4.32
C PHE A 158 0.74 0.79 5.21
N VAL A 159 1.50 1.70 5.81
CA VAL A 159 0.94 2.76 6.66
C VAL A 159 0.74 4.00 5.81
N GLN A 160 -0.50 4.26 5.40
CA GLN A 160 -0.91 5.53 4.82
C GLN A 160 -1.25 6.48 5.98
N LYS A 161 -0.47 7.54 6.15
CA LYS A 161 -0.78 8.66 7.04
C LYS A 161 -1.37 9.81 6.23
#